data_AF-A0A535T7F8-F1
#
_entry.id   AF-A0A535T7F8-F1
#
_cell.length_a   1.000
_cell.length_b   1.000
_cell.length_c   1.000
_cell.angle_alpha   90.00
_cell.angle_beta   90.00
_cell.angle_gamma   90.00
#
_symmetry.space_group_name_H-M   'P 1'
#
loop_
_entity.id
_entity.type
_entity.pdbx_description
1 polymer ?
#
loop_
_entity_poly.entity_id
_entity_poly.type
_entity_poly.pdbx_seq_one_letter_code
_entity_poly.pdbx_strand_id
1 'polypeptide(L)'
;MAKELLIRALRGERVEQTPWLPHSGTHAAQLLDVSAERYLQDAELLARGAILCADHYRCDGIPLLDDPQMEAIALGCVPHWSEQGPPSIVSSPLYGLPPAQVIAQFPPLPDETTGRWPTVIAAGARAKPELEERDVALVGIAAGPCTIAYQLRGLALFTDLFRHPESAAALFAYAGQVSAISARIYAEVIGCDIVAINDTPATMLQPAYFRQYVLPNLQPAWEIIHRAGKTSSLWA
;
A
#
# COMPACT_ATOMS: atom_id res chain seq x y z
N MET A 1 -0.45 18.05 -19.94
CA MET A 1 0.49 17.50 -18.96
C MET A 1 0.02 16.12 -18.59
N ALA A 2 0.88 15.11 -18.75
CA ALA A 2 0.59 13.69 -18.58
C ALA A 2 0.14 13.40 -17.14
N LYS A 3 0.90 13.86 -16.14
CA LYS A 3 0.54 13.78 -14.71
C LYS A 3 -0.85 14.34 -14.40
N GLU A 4 -1.12 15.56 -14.85
CA GLU A 4 -2.40 16.24 -14.56
C GLU A 4 -3.59 15.52 -15.20
N LEU A 5 -3.40 14.95 -16.40
CA LEU A 5 -4.43 14.15 -17.07
C LEU A 5 -4.85 12.95 -16.21
N LEU A 6 -3.88 12.20 -15.68
CA LEU A 6 -4.14 11.07 -14.80
C LEU A 6 -4.86 11.49 -13.51
N ILE A 7 -4.40 12.58 -12.88
CA ILE A 7 -5.00 13.10 -11.65
C ILE A 7 -6.46 13.48 -11.86
N ARG A 8 -6.76 14.24 -12.94
CA ARG A 8 -8.14 14.65 -13.28
C ARG A 8 -9.04 13.43 -13.55
N ALA A 9 -8.54 12.45 -14.31
CA ALA A 9 -9.28 11.24 -14.59
C ALA A 9 -9.64 10.45 -13.31
N LEU A 10 -8.70 10.33 -12.37
CA LEU A 10 -8.93 9.67 -11.08
C LEU A 10 -9.92 10.42 -10.19
N ARG A 11 -10.03 11.75 -10.36
CA ARG A 11 -11.05 12.58 -9.70
C ARG A 11 -12.43 12.50 -10.36
N GLY A 12 -12.58 11.69 -11.41
CA GLY A 12 -13.83 11.51 -12.14
C GLY A 12 -14.13 12.66 -13.11
N GLU A 13 -13.14 13.48 -13.44
CA GLU A 13 -13.30 14.54 -14.43
C GLU A 13 -13.27 13.97 -15.86
N ARG A 14 -13.96 14.66 -16.77
CA ARG A 14 -13.83 14.36 -18.21
C ARG A 14 -12.46 14.80 -18.69
N VAL A 15 -11.74 13.87 -19.31
CA VAL A 15 -10.41 14.08 -19.89
C VAL A 15 -10.42 13.85 -21.40
N GLU A 16 -9.42 14.41 -22.07
CA GLU A 16 -9.31 14.44 -23.53
C GLU A 16 -8.81 13.12 -24.11
N GLN A 17 -8.07 12.34 -23.30
CA GLN A 17 -7.57 11.00 -23.64
C GLN A 17 -7.50 10.13 -22.37
N THR A 18 -7.55 8.81 -22.54
CA THR A 18 -7.43 7.86 -21.43
C THR A 18 -5.98 7.84 -20.92
N PRO A 19 -5.73 8.13 -19.62
CA PRO A 19 -4.37 8.07 -19.08
C PRO A 19 -3.89 6.63 -18.90
N TRP A 20 -2.57 6.46 -18.85
CA TRP A 20 -1.88 5.19 -18.70
C TRP A 20 -1.06 5.14 -17.40
N LEU A 21 -1.41 4.21 -16.51
CA LEU A 21 -0.70 3.91 -15.26
C LEU A 21 -0.42 2.40 -15.24
N PRO A 22 0.78 1.95 -15.67
CA PRO A 22 1.15 0.55 -15.60
C PRO A 22 1.46 0.14 -14.17
N HIS A 23 0.98 -1.05 -13.78
CA HIS A 23 1.36 -1.67 -12.52
C HIS A 23 2.66 -2.46 -12.71
N SER A 24 3.79 -1.76 -12.70
CA SER A 24 5.10 -2.37 -12.99
C SER A 24 5.58 -3.30 -11.87
N GLY A 25 5.44 -2.91 -10.60
CA GLY A 25 5.83 -3.72 -9.46
C GLY A 25 7.20 -4.40 -9.60
N THR A 26 7.26 -5.71 -9.34
CA THR A 26 8.51 -6.48 -9.46
C THR A 26 8.97 -6.74 -10.89
N HIS A 27 8.18 -6.39 -11.91
CA HIS A 27 8.66 -6.40 -13.30
C HIS A 27 9.80 -5.40 -13.52
N ALA A 28 9.84 -4.30 -12.74
CA ALA A 28 10.97 -3.36 -12.77
C ALA A 28 12.30 -4.04 -12.41
N ALA A 29 12.28 -5.04 -11.53
CA ALA A 29 13.46 -5.84 -11.19
C ALA A 29 13.99 -6.62 -12.39
N GLN A 30 13.09 -7.20 -13.20
CA GLN A 30 13.44 -7.92 -14.42
C GLN A 30 14.06 -6.99 -15.47
N LEU A 31 13.51 -5.78 -15.66
CA LEU A 31 14.09 -4.78 -16.56
C LEU A 31 15.48 -4.29 -16.12
N LEU A 32 15.76 -4.35 -14.81
CA LEU A 32 17.05 -4.00 -14.21
C LEU A 32 18.03 -5.19 -14.10
N ASP A 33 17.63 -6.39 -14.54
CA ASP A 33 18.40 -7.64 -14.42
C ASP A 33 18.83 -7.95 -12.96
N VAL A 34 17.89 -7.78 -12.02
CA VAL A 34 18.06 -8.11 -10.59
C VAL A 34 16.88 -8.92 -10.07
N SER A 35 17.07 -9.66 -8.97
CA SER A 35 15.97 -10.39 -8.32
C SER A 35 14.97 -9.44 -7.67
N ALA A 36 13.71 -9.87 -7.56
CA ALA A 36 12.65 -9.11 -6.88
C ALA A 36 12.99 -8.86 -5.40
N GLU A 37 13.54 -9.86 -4.70
CA GLU A 37 14.01 -9.72 -3.31
C GLU A 37 15.02 -8.59 -3.15
N ARG A 38 16.03 -8.52 -4.04
CA ARG A 38 17.03 -7.45 -3.99
C ARG A 38 16.41 -6.10 -4.32
N TYR A 39 15.58 -6.05 -5.36
CA TYR A 39 14.91 -4.84 -5.82
C TYR A 39 14.04 -4.22 -4.72
N LEU A 40 13.21 -5.02 -4.04
CA LEU A 40 12.26 -4.56 -3.03
C LEU A 40 12.89 -4.12 -1.69
N GLN A 41 14.19 -4.34 -1.52
CA GLN A 41 14.93 -4.02 -0.29
C GLN A 41 15.97 -2.90 -0.48
N ASP A 42 16.16 -2.41 -1.71
CA ASP A 42 17.20 -1.44 -2.04
C ASP A 42 16.57 -0.15 -2.58
N ALA A 43 16.81 0.96 -1.89
CA ALA A 43 16.22 2.26 -2.22
C ALA A 43 16.64 2.78 -3.61
N GLU A 44 17.88 2.51 -4.01
CA GLU A 44 18.41 2.94 -5.30
C GLU A 44 17.78 2.12 -6.44
N LEU A 45 17.64 0.80 -6.23
CA LEU A 45 16.98 -0.06 -7.22
C LEU A 45 15.50 0.31 -7.38
N LEU A 46 14.76 0.53 -6.28
CA LEU A 46 13.37 1.00 -6.34
C LEU A 46 13.22 2.26 -7.18
N ALA A 47 14.03 3.29 -6.88
CA ALA A 47 13.99 4.56 -7.60
C ALA A 47 14.32 4.39 -9.09
N ARG A 48 15.43 3.68 -9.41
CA ARG A 48 15.82 3.39 -10.78
C ARG A 48 14.74 2.61 -11.53
N GLY A 49 14.09 1.65 -10.87
CA GLY A 49 13.03 0.84 -11.47
C GLY A 49 11.80 1.66 -11.82
N ALA A 50 11.36 2.56 -10.93
CA ALA A 50 10.24 3.45 -11.20
C ALA A 50 10.53 4.38 -12.40
N ILE A 51 11.71 4.99 -12.44
CA ILE A 51 12.14 5.87 -13.54
C ILE A 51 12.25 5.09 -14.86
N LEU A 52 12.90 3.92 -14.81
CA LEU A 52 13.05 3.06 -15.99
C LEU A 52 11.69 2.65 -16.57
N CYS A 53 10.75 2.25 -15.71
CA CYS A 53 9.40 1.89 -16.14
C CYS A 53 8.66 3.09 -16.72
N ALA A 54 8.80 4.28 -16.11
CA ALA A 54 8.17 5.50 -16.62
C ALA A 54 8.63 5.81 -18.05
N ASP A 55 9.94 5.75 -18.31
CA ASP A 55 10.52 5.98 -19.64
C ASP A 55 10.14 4.88 -20.63
N HIS A 56 10.21 3.61 -20.20
CA HIS A 56 9.95 2.46 -21.06
C HIS A 56 8.49 2.39 -21.52
N TYR A 57 7.55 2.67 -20.61
CA TYR A 57 6.11 2.60 -20.91
C TYR A 57 5.49 3.92 -21.34
N ARG A 58 6.21 5.03 -21.22
CA ARG A 58 5.70 6.38 -21.53
C ARG A 58 4.36 6.65 -20.82
N CYS A 59 4.33 6.38 -19.53
CA CYS A 59 3.12 6.43 -18.73
C CYS A 59 2.86 7.83 -18.12
N ASP A 60 1.61 8.08 -17.77
CA ASP A 60 1.17 9.30 -17.08
C ASP A 60 1.37 9.22 -15.56
N GLY A 61 1.58 8.02 -15.02
CA GLY A 61 1.94 7.80 -13.62
C GLY A 61 2.53 6.42 -13.38
N ILE A 62 3.35 6.29 -12.33
CA ILE A 62 4.03 5.05 -11.98
C ILE A 62 4.02 4.81 -10.47
N PRO A 63 3.75 3.58 -9.99
CA PRO A 63 3.99 3.21 -8.60
C PRO A 63 5.48 3.29 -8.24
N LEU A 64 5.77 3.77 -7.02
CA LEU A 64 7.14 3.72 -6.48
C LEU A 64 7.61 2.27 -6.28
N LEU A 65 6.72 1.45 -5.74
CA LEU A 65 6.85 0.01 -5.58
C LEU A 65 5.46 -0.62 -5.54
N ASP A 66 5.40 -1.94 -5.70
CA ASP A 66 4.24 -2.75 -5.41
C ASP A 66 4.66 -3.94 -4.55
N ASP A 67 4.34 -3.85 -3.26
CA ASP A 67 4.59 -4.90 -2.29
C ASP A 67 3.50 -4.86 -1.21
N PRO A 68 2.52 -5.78 -1.26
CA PRO A 68 1.41 -5.76 -0.32
C PRO A 68 1.83 -6.08 1.12
N GLN A 69 3.05 -6.59 1.37
CA GLN A 69 3.49 -7.02 2.69
C GLN A 69 4.21 -5.92 3.48
N MET A 70 4.36 -4.72 2.94
CA MET A 70 5.20 -3.67 3.51
C MET A 70 4.73 -3.28 4.93
N GLU A 71 3.44 -3.02 5.12
CA GLU A 71 2.86 -2.70 6.42
C GLU A 71 2.91 -3.90 7.37
N ALA A 72 2.62 -5.10 6.89
CA ALA A 72 2.69 -6.32 7.72
C ALA A 72 4.10 -6.55 8.27
N ILE A 73 5.14 -6.36 7.46
CA ILE A 73 6.54 -6.47 7.89
C ILE A 73 6.87 -5.40 8.94
N ALA A 74 6.38 -4.16 8.77
CA ALA A 74 6.56 -3.10 9.76
C ALA A 74 5.88 -3.42 11.11
N LEU A 75 4.81 -4.23 11.09
CA LEU A 75 4.11 -4.75 12.26
C LEU A 75 4.75 -6.02 12.87
N GLY A 76 5.91 -6.44 12.38
CA GLY A 76 6.64 -7.61 12.89
C GLY A 76 6.17 -8.95 12.32
N CYS A 77 5.40 -8.96 11.22
CA CYS A 77 5.19 -10.20 10.47
C CYS A 77 6.49 -10.66 9.80
N VAL A 78 6.66 -11.98 9.70
CA VAL A 78 7.86 -12.60 9.12
C VAL A 78 7.62 -12.86 7.64
N PRO A 79 8.38 -12.22 6.74
CA PRO A 79 8.28 -12.47 5.31
C PRO A 79 9.10 -13.71 4.90
N HIS A 80 8.62 -14.41 3.88
CA HIS A 80 9.41 -15.25 3.00
C HIS A 80 9.61 -14.53 1.68
N TRP A 81 10.86 -14.18 1.39
CA TRP A 81 11.25 -13.48 0.17
C TRP A 81 11.32 -14.43 -1.02
N SER A 82 10.94 -13.89 -2.19
CA SER A 82 10.98 -14.60 -3.47
C SER A 82 11.88 -13.83 -4.43
N GLU A 83 12.68 -14.56 -5.21
CA GLU A 83 13.48 -13.96 -6.28
C GLU A 83 12.62 -13.46 -7.45
N GLN A 84 11.40 -13.97 -7.59
CA GLN A 84 10.55 -13.76 -8.77
C GLN A 84 9.38 -12.80 -8.55
N GLY A 85 9.11 -12.38 -7.31
CA GLY A 85 7.96 -11.53 -7.01
C GLY A 85 7.96 -10.97 -5.59
N PRO A 86 6.85 -10.35 -5.17
CA PRO A 86 6.69 -9.84 -3.80
C PRO A 86 6.82 -10.96 -2.76
N PRO A 87 7.23 -10.63 -1.52
CA PRO A 87 7.28 -11.60 -0.44
C PRO A 87 5.89 -12.09 -0.06
N SER A 88 5.86 -13.19 0.69
CA SER A 88 4.68 -13.72 1.36
C SER A 88 4.87 -13.71 2.88
N ILE A 89 3.80 -13.64 3.66
CA ILE A 89 3.91 -13.75 5.13
C ILE A 89 3.82 -15.21 5.55
N VAL A 90 4.81 -15.66 6.33
CA VAL A 90 4.84 -17.02 6.89
C VAL A 90 4.45 -17.07 8.36
N SER A 91 4.52 -15.95 9.07
CA SER A 91 4.10 -15.83 10.47
C SER A 91 3.71 -14.40 10.81
N SER A 92 2.79 -14.25 11.76
CA SER A 92 2.34 -12.96 12.28
C SER A 92 2.18 -13.02 13.81
N PRO A 93 2.37 -11.90 14.53
CA PRO A 93 2.09 -11.81 15.97
C PRO A 93 0.69 -12.25 16.40
N LEU A 94 -0.32 -12.14 15.52
CA LEU A 94 -1.71 -12.48 15.86
C LEU A 94 -2.15 -13.85 15.34
N TYR A 95 -1.29 -14.55 14.61
CA TYR A 95 -1.62 -15.84 14.01
C TYR A 95 -1.78 -16.92 15.08
N GLY A 96 -2.85 -17.70 14.99
CA GLY A 96 -3.12 -18.81 15.92
C GLY A 96 -3.54 -18.39 17.35
N LEU A 97 -3.54 -17.11 17.69
CA LEU A 97 -3.98 -16.65 19.00
C LEU A 97 -5.48 -16.94 19.24
N PRO A 98 -5.89 -17.26 20.47
CA PRO A 98 -7.30 -17.25 20.84
C PRO A 98 -7.90 -15.85 20.62
N PRO A 99 -9.14 -15.72 20.10
CA PRO A 99 -9.77 -14.42 19.83
C PRO A 99 -9.76 -13.45 21.02
N ALA A 100 -9.92 -13.97 22.24
CA ALA A 100 -9.89 -13.19 23.48
C ALA A 100 -8.53 -12.53 23.78
N GLN A 101 -7.44 -12.99 23.16
CA GLN A 101 -6.08 -12.47 23.37
C GLN A 101 -5.63 -11.51 22.27
N VAL A 102 -6.33 -11.48 21.12
CA VAL A 102 -5.93 -10.74 19.92
C VAL A 102 -5.70 -9.25 20.22
N ILE A 103 -6.66 -8.60 20.89
CA ILE A 103 -6.59 -7.15 21.16
C ILE A 103 -5.38 -6.79 22.04
N ALA A 104 -5.10 -7.61 23.05
CA ALA A 104 -4.00 -7.37 23.98
C ALA A 104 -2.60 -7.58 23.35
N GLN A 105 -2.55 -8.17 22.16
CA GLN A 105 -1.32 -8.54 21.45
C GLN A 105 -1.12 -7.73 20.16
N PHE A 106 -1.90 -6.66 19.94
CA PHE A 106 -1.66 -5.77 18.81
C PHE A 106 -0.23 -5.21 18.86
N PRO A 107 0.54 -5.31 17.75
CA PRO A 107 1.86 -4.70 17.68
C PRO A 107 1.78 -3.17 17.91
N PRO A 108 2.89 -2.52 18.29
CA PRO A 108 2.97 -1.07 18.21
C PRO A 108 2.63 -0.57 16.81
N LEU A 109 1.98 0.59 16.72
CA LEU A 109 1.76 1.24 15.42
C LEU A 109 3.11 1.55 14.76
N PRO A 110 3.24 1.36 13.44
CA PRO A 110 4.48 1.63 12.74
C PRO A 110 4.68 3.14 12.56
N ASP A 111 5.90 3.52 12.24
CA ASP A 111 6.27 4.87 11.81
C ASP A 111 7.30 4.81 10.67
N GLU A 112 7.78 5.97 10.22
CA GLU A 112 8.77 6.14 9.16
C GLU A 112 10.08 5.36 9.37
N THR A 113 10.36 4.92 10.59
CA THR A 113 11.59 4.22 10.98
C THR A 113 11.43 2.70 11.02
N THR A 114 10.20 2.20 10.94
CA THR A 114 9.90 0.77 11.08
C THR A 114 9.94 0.00 9.75
N GLY A 115 10.30 -1.27 9.82
CA GLY A 115 10.32 -2.17 8.66
C GLY A 115 11.14 -1.62 7.50
N ARG A 116 10.49 -1.46 6.33
CA ARG A 116 11.12 -0.93 5.12
C ARG A 116 10.76 0.53 4.81
N TRP A 117 10.06 1.22 5.70
CA TRP A 117 9.75 2.64 5.48
C TRP A 117 10.98 3.50 5.21
N PRO A 118 12.12 3.35 5.93
CA PRO A 118 13.33 4.12 5.61
C PRO A 118 13.81 3.92 4.17
N THR A 119 13.76 2.67 3.66
CA THR A 119 14.14 2.33 2.29
C THR A 119 13.19 2.96 1.28
N VAL A 120 11.88 2.85 1.50
CA VAL A 120 10.85 3.39 0.59
C VAL A 120 10.88 4.91 0.57
N ILE A 121 11.06 5.56 1.73
CA ILE A 121 11.21 7.02 1.82
C ILE A 121 12.45 7.48 1.05
N ALA A 122 13.58 6.79 1.24
CA ALA A 122 14.82 7.09 0.52
C ALA A 122 14.69 6.89 -1.00
N ALA A 123 13.93 5.89 -1.45
CA ALA A 123 13.63 5.67 -2.86
C ALA A 123 12.76 6.80 -3.43
N GLY A 124 11.70 7.17 -2.71
CA GLY A 124 10.79 8.24 -3.11
C GLY A 124 11.50 9.59 -3.24
N ALA A 125 12.39 9.91 -2.29
CA ALA A 125 13.21 11.13 -2.33
C ALA A 125 14.11 11.23 -3.57
N ARG A 126 14.53 10.08 -4.13
CA ARG A 126 15.32 10.01 -5.38
C ARG A 126 14.42 10.05 -6.62
N ALA A 127 13.34 9.28 -6.62
CA ALA A 127 12.48 9.11 -7.79
C ALA A 127 11.60 10.33 -8.09
N LYS A 128 11.10 11.02 -7.04
CA LYS A 128 10.14 12.11 -7.20
C LYS A 128 10.63 13.26 -8.10
N PRO A 129 11.83 13.86 -7.91
CA PRO A 129 12.29 14.93 -8.79
C PRO A 129 12.43 14.47 -10.26
N GLU A 130 12.96 13.27 -10.48
CA GLU A 130 13.15 12.70 -11.82
C GLU A 130 11.82 12.47 -12.56
N LEU A 131 10.79 12.01 -11.84
CA LEU A 131 9.46 11.81 -12.41
C LEU A 131 8.72 13.13 -12.64
N GLU A 132 8.96 14.14 -11.79
CA GLU A 132 8.40 15.47 -11.96
C GLU A 132 8.93 16.15 -13.23
N GLU A 133 10.23 16.03 -13.50
CA GLU A 133 10.85 16.54 -14.75
C GLU A 133 10.28 15.86 -16.00
N ARG A 134 9.80 14.63 -15.86
CA ARG A 134 9.16 13.84 -16.93
C ARG A 134 7.65 14.05 -17.04
N ASP A 135 7.06 14.88 -16.17
CA ASP A 135 5.61 15.10 -16.08
C ASP A 135 4.84 13.79 -15.81
N VAL A 136 5.38 12.91 -14.96
CA VAL A 136 4.81 11.62 -14.57
C VAL A 136 4.39 11.65 -13.10
N ALA A 137 3.16 11.20 -12.79
CA ALA A 137 2.68 11.10 -11.41
C ALA A 137 3.44 10.01 -10.63
N LEU A 138 3.95 10.33 -9.45
CA LEU A 138 4.43 9.32 -8.51
C LEU A 138 3.25 8.80 -7.68
N VAL A 139 3.05 7.48 -7.70
CA VAL A 139 1.96 6.80 -7.00
C VAL A 139 2.50 6.02 -5.80
N GLY A 140 1.98 6.33 -4.61
CA GLY A 140 2.14 5.50 -3.42
C GLY A 140 1.03 4.47 -3.33
N ILE A 141 1.34 3.25 -2.88
CA ILE A 141 0.36 2.17 -2.68
C ILE A 141 0.43 1.77 -1.21
N ALA A 142 -0.62 2.08 -0.45
CA ALA A 142 -0.76 1.66 0.93
C ALA A 142 -1.70 0.45 1.02
N ALA A 143 -1.42 -0.50 1.90
CA ALA A 143 -2.35 -1.59 2.18
C ALA A 143 -3.61 -1.06 2.89
N GLY A 144 -4.76 -1.58 2.48
CA GLY A 144 -6.04 -1.28 3.10
C GLY A 144 -6.26 -2.02 4.43
N PRO A 145 -7.29 -1.62 5.20
CA PRO A 145 -7.59 -2.21 6.50
C PRO A 145 -7.87 -3.72 6.42
N CYS A 146 -8.52 -4.22 5.37
CA CYS A 146 -8.79 -5.65 5.23
C CYS A 146 -7.52 -6.44 4.90
N THR A 147 -6.65 -5.92 4.04
CA THR A 147 -5.34 -6.50 3.72
C THR A 147 -4.51 -6.65 4.99
N ILE A 148 -4.34 -5.57 5.76
CA ILE A 148 -3.53 -5.57 6.99
C ILE A 148 -4.13 -6.52 8.03
N ALA A 149 -5.45 -6.46 8.27
CA ALA A 149 -6.12 -7.36 9.21
C ALA A 149 -5.96 -8.83 8.79
N TYR A 150 -6.08 -9.13 7.49
CA TYR A 150 -5.92 -10.47 6.94
C TYR A 150 -4.48 -10.97 7.08
N GLN A 151 -3.48 -10.13 6.82
CA GLN A 151 -2.07 -10.50 6.99
C GLN A 151 -1.71 -10.79 8.44
N LEU A 152 -2.34 -10.08 9.38
CA LEU A 152 -2.10 -10.32 10.80
C LEU A 152 -2.80 -11.58 11.31
N ARG A 153 -4.06 -11.76 10.93
CA ARG A 153 -4.94 -12.77 11.53
C ARG A 153 -5.09 -14.05 10.70
N GLY A 154 -4.77 -13.99 9.42
CA GLY A 154 -5.02 -15.04 8.44
C GLY A 154 -6.52 -15.31 8.26
N LEU A 155 -6.84 -16.52 7.80
CA LEU A 155 -8.22 -16.95 7.53
C LEU A 155 -9.14 -16.92 8.77
N ALA A 156 -8.58 -16.93 9.97
CA ALA A 156 -9.35 -16.80 11.21
C ALA A 156 -10.12 -15.47 11.28
N LEU A 157 -9.65 -14.41 10.59
CA LEU A 157 -10.33 -13.12 10.49
C LEU A 157 -11.80 -13.28 10.06
N PHE A 158 -12.04 -14.09 9.03
CA PHE A 158 -13.37 -14.29 8.47
C PHE A 158 -14.27 -15.07 9.42
N THR A 159 -13.70 -15.91 10.29
CA THR A 159 -14.44 -16.59 11.35
C THR A 159 -14.76 -15.64 12.50
N ASP A 160 -13.80 -14.78 12.86
CA ASP A 160 -13.94 -13.80 13.93
C ASP A 160 -15.02 -12.76 13.62
N LEU A 161 -15.22 -12.40 12.34
CA LEU A 161 -16.28 -11.48 11.90
C LEU A 161 -17.69 -11.86 12.38
N PHE A 162 -17.99 -13.15 12.51
CA PHE A 162 -19.31 -13.61 12.96
C PHE A 162 -19.31 -14.20 14.37
N ARG A 163 -18.21 -14.84 14.80
CA ARG A 163 -18.14 -15.45 16.14
C ARG A 163 -17.64 -14.49 17.23
N HIS A 164 -16.81 -13.53 16.85
CA HIS A 164 -16.11 -12.62 17.76
C HIS A 164 -16.10 -11.18 17.20
N PRO A 165 -17.29 -10.60 16.92
CA PRO A 165 -17.41 -9.35 16.17
C PRO A 165 -16.73 -8.15 16.83
N GLU A 166 -16.59 -8.15 18.16
CA GLU A 166 -15.85 -7.12 18.90
C GLU A 166 -14.34 -7.19 18.64
N SER A 167 -13.77 -8.40 18.64
CA SER A 167 -12.35 -8.62 18.32
C SER A 167 -12.05 -8.27 16.87
N ALA A 168 -12.93 -8.67 15.94
CA ALA A 168 -12.82 -8.28 14.54
C ALA A 168 -12.92 -6.77 14.36
N ALA A 169 -13.90 -6.10 14.99
CA ALA A 169 -14.05 -4.65 14.96
C ALA A 169 -12.79 -3.93 15.42
N ALA A 170 -12.23 -4.35 16.55
CA ALA A 170 -11.00 -3.79 17.10
C ALA A 170 -9.81 -3.98 16.14
N LEU A 171 -9.69 -5.15 15.50
CA LEU A 171 -8.63 -5.42 14.55
C LEU A 171 -8.75 -4.57 13.27
N PHE A 172 -9.96 -4.40 12.73
CA PHE A 172 -10.17 -3.51 11.58
C PHE A 172 -9.91 -2.04 11.94
N ALA A 173 -10.28 -1.60 13.14
CA ALA A 173 -9.98 -0.25 13.62
C ALA A 173 -8.47 -0.01 13.80
N TYR A 174 -7.75 -1.00 14.31
CA TYR A 174 -6.29 -0.98 14.40
C TYR A 174 -5.64 -0.96 13.00
N ALA A 175 -6.07 -1.84 12.11
CA ALA A 175 -5.58 -1.90 10.73
C ALA A 175 -5.85 -0.59 9.96
N GLY A 176 -6.99 0.06 10.19
CA GLY A 176 -7.29 1.39 9.66
C GLY A 176 -6.30 2.46 10.09
N GLN A 177 -5.85 2.44 11.35
CA GLN A 177 -4.82 3.36 11.84
C GLN A 177 -3.48 3.12 11.14
N VAL A 178 -3.09 1.86 10.94
CA VAL A 178 -1.87 1.50 10.21
C VAL A 178 -1.94 1.95 8.74
N SER A 179 -3.09 1.72 8.08
CA SER A 179 -3.33 2.19 6.70
C SER A 179 -3.24 3.71 6.60
N ALA A 180 -3.81 4.44 7.57
CA ALA A 180 -3.75 5.90 7.63
C ALA A 180 -2.31 6.44 7.83
N ILE A 181 -1.49 5.78 8.66
CA ILE A 181 -0.07 6.10 8.81
C ILE A 181 0.65 5.89 7.48
N SER A 182 0.40 4.78 6.80
CA SER A 182 1.01 4.45 5.52
C SER A 182 0.65 5.48 4.45
N ALA A 183 -0.63 5.87 4.39
CA ALA A 183 -1.11 6.93 3.52
C ALA A 183 -0.44 8.28 3.81
N ARG A 184 -0.25 8.63 5.09
CA ARG A 184 0.49 9.83 5.50
C ARG A 184 1.93 9.82 5.01
N ILE A 185 2.64 8.70 5.16
CA ILE A 185 4.03 8.59 4.73
C ILE A 185 4.14 8.79 3.22
N TYR A 186 3.27 8.16 2.43
CA TYR A 186 3.25 8.38 0.98
C TYR A 186 2.87 9.82 0.60
N ALA A 187 1.82 10.38 1.21
CA ALA A 187 1.29 11.69 0.82
C ALA A 187 2.17 12.87 1.26
N GLU A 188 2.64 12.85 2.51
CA GLU A 188 3.30 14.00 3.16
C GLU A 188 4.81 13.86 3.23
N VAL A 189 5.33 12.66 3.50
CA VAL A 189 6.79 12.45 3.69
C VAL A 189 7.47 12.22 2.35
N ILE A 190 6.95 11.33 1.53
CA ILE A 190 7.47 11.05 0.18
C ILE A 190 6.98 12.11 -0.82
N GLY A 191 5.76 12.61 -0.62
CA GLY A 191 5.17 13.62 -1.50
C GLY A 191 4.57 13.04 -2.78
N CYS A 192 4.12 11.77 -2.77
CA CYS A 192 3.41 11.15 -3.89
C CYS A 192 2.25 12.04 -4.37
N ASP A 193 1.99 12.06 -5.67
CA ASP A 193 0.88 12.84 -6.26
C ASP A 193 -0.46 12.13 -6.04
N ILE A 194 -0.42 10.80 -6.08
CA ILE A 194 -1.55 9.91 -5.87
C ILE A 194 -1.18 8.90 -4.78
N VAL A 195 -2.13 8.61 -3.89
CA VAL A 195 -2.03 7.49 -2.94
C VAL A 195 -3.20 6.55 -3.17
N ALA A 196 -2.89 5.34 -3.63
CA ALA A 196 -3.84 4.27 -3.79
C ALA A 196 -3.88 3.42 -2.51
N ILE A 197 -5.09 3.13 -2.02
CA ILE A 197 -5.30 2.14 -0.97
C ILE A 197 -5.65 0.82 -1.64
N ASN A 198 -4.78 -0.19 -1.50
CA ASN A 198 -4.97 -1.52 -2.08
C ASN A 198 -5.52 -2.49 -1.02
N ASP A 199 -6.77 -2.91 -1.17
CA ASP A 199 -7.51 -3.69 -0.18
C ASP A 199 -8.11 -4.97 -0.76
N THR A 200 -7.39 -5.67 -1.64
CA THR A 200 -7.89 -6.83 -2.41
C THR A 200 -8.64 -7.90 -1.57
N PRO A 201 -8.23 -8.27 -0.34
CA PRO A 201 -8.96 -9.22 0.49
C PRO A 201 -10.38 -8.78 0.85
N ALA A 202 -10.71 -7.48 0.74
CA ALA A 202 -12.06 -6.97 0.92
C ALA A 202 -13.07 -7.61 -0.06
N THR A 203 -12.63 -8.05 -1.24
CA THR A 203 -13.47 -8.80 -2.21
C THR A 203 -14.02 -10.12 -1.66
N MET A 204 -13.38 -10.69 -0.64
CA MET A 204 -13.84 -11.91 0.02
C MET A 204 -14.95 -11.65 1.04
N LEU A 205 -15.24 -10.38 1.35
CA LEU A 205 -16.28 -10.00 2.30
C LEU A 205 -17.64 -9.83 1.62
N GLN A 206 -18.70 -10.16 2.36
CA GLN A 206 -20.04 -9.73 1.96
C GLN A 206 -20.13 -8.19 2.02
N PRO A 207 -20.93 -7.55 1.14
CA PRO A 207 -21.06 -6.09 1.10
C PRO A 207 -21.46 -5.44 2.44
N ALA A 208 -22.23 -6.16 3.28
CA ALA A 208 -22.58 -5.69 4.61
C ALA A 208 -21.36 -5.59 5.54
N TYR A 209 -20.48 -6.60 5.51
CA TYR A 209 -19.24 -6.59 6.30
C TYR A 209 -18.27 -5.53 5.81
N PHE A 210 -18.15 -5.32 4.49
CA PHE A 210 -17.35 -4.23 3.96
C PHE A 210 -17.81 -2.86 4.50
N ARG A 211 -19.11 -2.58 4.40
CA ARG A 211 -19.69 -1.32 4.90
C ARG A 211 -19.53 -1.13 6.40
N GLN A 212 -19.58 -2.21 7.17
CA GLN A 212 -19.48 -2.16 8.62
C GLN A 212 -18.04 -2.05 9.12
N TYR A 213 -17.11 -2.81 8.52
CA TYR A 213 -15.77 -3.02 9.08
C TYR A 213 -14.65 -2.37 8.25
N VAL A 214 -14.78 -2.26 6.94
CA VAL A 214 -13.71 -1.76 6.07
C VAL A 214 -13.90 -0.28 5.77
N LEU A 215 -15.06 0.09 5.21
CA LEU A 215 -15.33 1.46 4.74
C LEU A 215 -15.07 2.54 5.80
N PRO A 216 -15.52 2.42 7.06
CA PRO A 216 -15.26 3.44 8.08
C PRO A 216 -13.77 3.60 8.40
N ASN A 217 -12.99 2.54 8.21
CA ASN A 217 -11.56 2.50 8.51
C ASN A 217 -10.67 2.92 7.33
N LEU A 218 -11.24 3.13 6.15
CA LEU A 218 -10.58 3.79 5.01
C LEU A 218 -10.62 5.33 5.13
N GLN A 219 -11.66 5.86 5.79
CA GLN A 219 -11.94 7.29 5.86
C GLN A 219 -10.76 8.12 6.41
N PRO A 220 -10.06 7.72 7.50
CA PRO A 220 -8.94 8.50 8.02
C PRO A 220 -7.78 8.62 7.02
N ALA A 221 -7.49 7.56 6.26
CA ALA A 221 -6.45 7.59 5.24
C ALA A 221 -6.81 8.57 4.11
N TRP A 222 -8.05 8.53 3.61
CA TRP A 222 -8.50 9.49 2.59
C TRP A 222 -8.47 10.93 3.06
N GLU A 223 -8.89 11.21 4.29
CA GLU A 223 -8.83 12.56 4.86
C GLU A 223 -7.40 13.10 4.94
N ILE A 224 -6.42 12.26 5.29
CA ILE A 224 -5.00 12.63 5.29
C ILE A 224 -4.54 12.95 3.85
N ILE A 225 -4.83 12.07 2.90
CA ILE A 225 -4.43 12.23 1.50
C ILE A 225 -5.00 13.54 0.92
N HIS A 226 -6.28 13.81 1.15
CA HIS A 226 -6.95 15.01 0.64
C HIS A 226 -6.48 16.28 1.34
N ARG A 227 -6.23 16.23 2.65
CA ARG A 227 -5.66 17.37 3.41
C ARG A 227 -4.26 17.74 2.92
N ALA A 228 -3.47 16.75 2.49
CA ALA A 228 -2.18 16.96 1.84
C ALA A 228 -2.28 17.45 0.38
N GLY A 229 -3.49 17.69 -0.13
CA GLY A 229 -3.74 18.15 -1.50
C GLY A 229 -3.51 17.08 -2.57
N LYS A 230 -3.42 15.80 -2.17
CA LYS A 230 -3.13 14.67 -3.05
C LYS A 230 -4.41 13.97 -3.49
N THR A 231 -4.31 13.15 -4.53
CA THR A 231 -5.44 12.37 -5.04
C THR A 231 -5.45 10.98 -4.42
N SER A 232 -6.61 10.53 -3.92
CA SER A 232 -6.78 9.16 -3.43
C SER A 232 -7.39 8.26 -4.50
N SER A 233 -7.12 6.97 -4.41
CA SER A 233 -7.82 5.91 -5.15
C SER A 233 -8.01 4.69 -4.26
N LEU A 234 -9.05 3.89 -4.52
CA LEU A 234 -9.29 2.61 -3.85
C LEU A 234 -9.16 1.49 -4.88
N TRP A 235 -8.27 0.54 -4.63
CA TRP A 235 -8.09 -0.67 -5.43
C TRP A 235 -8.51 -1.85 -4.56
N ALA A 236 -9.79 -2.21 -4.63
CA ALA A 236 -10.41 -3.22 -3.77
C ALA A 236 -11.51 -3.96 -4.51
#